data_AF-D6Y294-F1
#
_entry.id   AF-D6Y294-F1
#
_cell.length_a   1.000
_cell.length_b   1.000
_cell.length_c   1.000
_cell.angle_alpha   90.00
_cell.angle_beta   90.00
_cell.angle_gamma   90.00
#
_symmetry.space_group_name_H-M   'P 1'
#
loop_
_entity.id
_entity.type
_entity.pdbx_description
1 polymer ?
#
loop_
_entity_poly.entity_id
_entity_poly.type
_entity_poly.pdbx_seq_one_letter_code
_entity_poly.pdbx_strand_id
1 'polypeptide(L)'
;MSLEFDLTLKRLRRKEKRDFHLALTGKAGPYGEVTVTVGRTTKRADLSSATLPQAWVTDPDMDREGLVPLGKRSCLVVGDEQAELTQNRRALGKEDRALHIKLGDRRYSYLAIKRNVEELRGADQEPLVRVRVIRGGRKISVLTETDPIDLALGLILQGADLRGLTITRTVLFNVLDFLDTGKGEA
;
A
#
# COMPACT_ATOMS: atom_id res chain seq x y z
N MET A 1 19.99 -12.95 -4.98
CA MET A 1 19.71 -13.35 -3.57
C MET A 1 18.32 -12.86 -3.20
N SER A 2 17.50 -13.67 -2.52
CA SER A 2 16.22 -13.19 -1.95
C SER A 2 16.46 -12.60 -0.56
N LEU A 3 16.04 -11.36 -0.33
CA LEU A 3 16.15 -10.68 0.97
C LEU A 3 14.78 -10.70 1.67
N GLU A 4 14.76 -10.96 2.97
CA GLU A 4 13.53 -10.92 3.76
C GLU A 4 13.74 -10.15 5.05
N PHE A 5 12.76 -9.32 5.42
CA PHE A 5 12.79 -8.56 6.65
C PHE A 5 11.39 -8.18 7.11
N ASP A 6 11.26 -7.84 8.39
CA ASP A 6 10.01 -7.41 8.98
C ASP A 6 10.01 -5.90 9.20
N LEU A 7 8.89 -5.26 8.85
CA LEU A 7 8.49 -3.97 9.37
C LEU A 7 7.53 -4.18 10.53
N THR A 8 7.88 -3.70 11.70
CA THR A 8 7.06 -3.84 12.92
C THR A 8 6.48 -2.50 13.33
N LEU A 9 5.33 -2.52 14.00
CA LEU A 9 4.75 -1.31 14.58
C LEU A 9 5.75 -0.68 15.56
N LYS A 10 6.19 0.54 15.24
CA LYS A 10 7.04 1.32 16.12
C LYS A 10 6.24 1.69 17.37
N ARG A 11 6.84 1.48 18.55
CA ARG A 11 6.26 1.96 19.81
C ARG A 11 6.39 3.48 19.89
N LEU A 12 5.34 4.18 19.47
CA LEU A 12 5.27 5.63 19.51
C LEU A 12 5.13 6.15 20.96
N ARG A 13 5.90 7.18 21.29
CA ARG A 13 5.75 7.96 22.53
C ARG A 13 4.44 8.74 22.49
N ARG A 14 3.96 9.20 23.66
CA ARG A 14 2.65 9.90 23.77
C ARG A 14 2.55 11.14 22.88
N LYS A 15 3.66 11.87 22.68
CA LYS A 15 3.72 13.02 21.76
C LYS A 15 3.58 12.57 20.30
N GLU A 16 4.40 11.61 19.88
CA GLU A 16 4.39 11.07 18.51
C GLU A 16 3.05 10.40 18.12
N LYS A 17 2.30 9.84 19.08
CA LYS A 17 0.96 9.30 18.86
C LYS A 17 -0.06 10.36 18.40
N ARG A 18 0.18 11.63 18.70
CA ARG A 18 -0.65 12.75 18.21
C ARG A 18 -0.31 13.10 16.77
N ASP A 19 0.93 12.86 16.36
CA ASP A 19 1.45 13.26 15.06
C ASP A 19 1.24 12.15 14.02
N PHE A 20 1.35 10.88 14.42
CA PHE A 20 1.30 9.73 13.52
C PHE A 20 0.11 8.81 13.78
N HIS A 21 -0.52 8.40 12.69
CA HIS A 21 -1.55 7.36 12.67
C HIS A 21 -0.88 5.98 12.69
N LEU A 22 0.16 5.82 11.87
CA LEU A 22 0.94 4.60 11.72
C LEU A 22 2.43 4.93 11.69
N ALA A 23 3.24 4.05 12.26
CA ALA A 23 4.68 4.01 12.06
C ALA A 23 5.14 2.56 12.03
N LEU A 24 5.70 2.13 10.92
CA LEU A 24 6.26 0.80 10.69
C LEU A 24 7.78 0.95 10.50
N THR A 25 8.58 0.17 11.21
CA THR A 25 10.04 0.28 11.17
C THR A 25 10.71 -1.10 11.15
N GLY A 26 11.85 -1.20 10.47
CA GLY A 26 12.58 -2.46 10.32
C GLY A 26 13.97 -2.24 9.69
N LYS A 27 14.76 -3.32 9.61
CA LYS A 27 16.07 -3.31 8.93
C LYS A 27 15.97 -4.01 7.58
N ALA A 28 16.07 -3.24 6.50
CA ALA A 28 16.00 -3.72 5.12
C ALA A 28 17.38 -4.21 4.61
N GLY A 29 17.98 -5.17 5.31
CA GLY A 29 19.28 -5.76 4.92
C GLY A 29 20.37 -4.70 4.64
N PRO A 30 20.95 -4.64 3.42
CA PRO A 30 22.00 -3.69 3.08
C PRO A 30 21.53 -2.22 3.07
N TYR A 31 20.21 -1.99 3.00
CA TYR A 31 19.61 -0.65 2.99
C TYR A 31 19.44 -0.05 4.40
N GLY A 32 19.82 -0.79 5.44
CA GLY A 32 19.79 -0.31 6.82
C GLY A 32 18.38 -0.12 7.38
N GLU A 33 18.22 0.81 8.31
CA GLU A 33 16.93 1.08 8.94
C GLU A 33 16.00 1.85 7.98
N VAL A 34 14.77 1.36 7.87
CA VAL A 34 13.70 1.97 7.09
C VAL A 34 12.48 2.20 7.99
N THR A 35 11.81 3.32 7.79
CA THR A 35 10.57 3.63 8.52
C THR A 35 9.54 4.19 7.57
N VAL A 36 8.34 3.60 7.57
CA VAL A 36 7.14 4.14 6.90
C VAL A 36 6.25 4.76 7.95
N THR A 37 5.94 6.04 7.83
CA THR A 37 5.01 6.75 8.72
C THR A 37 3.78 7.22 7.95
N VAL A 38 2.67 7.40 8.66
CA VAL A 38 1.49 8.09 8.14
C VAL A 38 1.11 9.17 9.14
N GLY A 39 1.23 10.43 8.73
CA GLY A 39 0.92 11.57 9.58
C GLY A 39 -0.59 11.81 9.71
N ARG A 40 -1.06 12.10 10.93
CA ARG A 40 -2.46 12.44 11.21
C ARG A 40 -2.85 13.80 10.65
N THR A 41 -1.96 14.78 10.81
CA THR A 41 -2.20 16.17 10.42
C THR A 41 -1.75 16.45 8.99
N THR A 42 -0.61 15.89 8.59
CA THR A 42 -0.06 16.07 7.24
C THR A 42 -0.82 15.30 6.17
N LYS A 43 -1.63 14.30 6.57
CA LYS A 43 -2.40 13.44 5.64
C LYS A 43 -1.51 12.84 4.55
N ARG A 44 -0.30 12.49 4.96
CA ARG A 44 0.81 12.07 4.11
C ARG A 44 1.45 10.84 4.70
N ALA A 45 1.81 9.89 3.85
CA ALA A 45 2.71 8.83 4.21
C ALA A 45 4.12 9.17 3.71
N ASP A 46 5.12 8.83 4.51
CA ASP A 46 6.53 9.09 4.22
C ASP A 46 7.36 7.83 4.45
N LEU A 47 8.30 7.58 3.55
CA LEU A 47 9.37 6.61 3.71
C LEU A 47 10.65 7.36 4.09
N SER A 48 11.20 7.02 5.25
CA SER A 48 12.48 7.50 5.73
C SER A 48 13.50 6.37 5.71
N SER A 49 14.64 6.62 5.07
CA SER A 49 15.81 5.75 5.04
C SER A 49 17.05 6.61 4.79
N ALA A 50 18.23 6.12 5.21
CA ALA A 50 19.50 6.75 4.87
C ALA A 50 20.02 6.33 3.47
N THR A 51 19.51 5.24 2.90
CA THR A 51 20.07 4.63 1.68
C THR A 51 19.05 4.47 0.56
N LEU A 52 17.76 4.38 0.88
CA LEU A 52 16.70 4.33 -0.13
C LEU A 52 16.32 5.74 -0.60
N PRO A 53 15.88 5.89 -1.86
CA PRO A 53 15.25 7.11 -2.33
C PRO A 53 14.13 7.56 -1.39
N GLN A 54 14.05 8.86 -1.15
CA GLN A 54 12.92 9.42 -0.42
C GLN A 54 11.62 9.07 -1.16
N ALA A 55 10.61 8.61 -0.45
CA ALA A 55 9.31 8.35 -1.05
C ALA A 55 8.19 8.86 -0.16
N TRP A 56 7.11 9.32 -0.78
CA TRP A 56 5.95 9.81 -0.05
C TRP A 56 4.69 9.70 -0.89
N VAL A 57 3.55 9.66 -0.21
CA VAL A 57 2.25 9.72 -0.87
C VAL A 57 1.30 10.62 -0.11
N THR A 58 0.58 11.45 -0.85
CA THR A 58 -0.50 12.31 -0.35
C THR A 58 -1.77 12.09 -1.15
N ASP A 59 -2.90 12.40 -0.55
CA ASP A 59 -4.16 12.54 -1.27
C ASP A 59 -4.90 13.77 -0.74
N PRO A 60 -5.24 14.74 -1.62
CA PRO A 60 -5.90 15.98 -1.19
C PRO A 60 -7.33 15.73 -0.65
N ASP A 61 -7.95 14.61 -1.02
CA ASP A 61 -9.30 14.22 -0.60
C ASP A 61 -9.28 13.35 0.67
N MET A 62 -8.12 13.22 1.33
CA MET A 62 -8.01 12.49 2.59
C MET A 62 -8.68 13.29 3.72
N ASP A 63 -9.96 13.03 3.97
CA ASP A 63 -10.72 13.76 4.99
C ASP A 63 -10.65 13.16 6.39
N ARG A 64 -10.19 11.91 6.51
CA ARG A 64 -10.20 11.14 7.77
C ARG A 64 -8.80 10.68 8.17
N GLU A 65 -8.59 10.53 9.47
CA GLU A 65 -7.41 9.86 9.99
C GLU A 65 -7.37 8.40 9.52
N GLY A 66 -6.24 7.95 8.99
CA GLY A 66 -6.13 6.62 8.41
C GLY A 66 -4.88 6.44 7.56
N LEU A 67 -4.86 5.39 6.74
CA LEU A 67 -3.93 5.23 5.63
C LEU A 67 -4.31 6.18 4.49
N VAL A 68 -3.34 6.55 3.65
CA VAL A 68 -3.55 7.52 2.56
C VAL A 68 -4.31 6.85 1.39
N PRO A 69 -5.52 7.30 1.01
CA PRO A 69 -6.22 6.74 -0.14
C PRO A 69 -5.42 6.92 -1.44
N LEU A 70 -5.48 5.91 -2.32
CA LEU A 70 -4.87 5.99 -3.67
C LEU A 70 -5.94 6.21 -4.74
N GLY A 71 -6.44 7.43 -4.83
CA GLY A 71 -7.36 7.90 -5.87
C GLY A 71 -6.67 8.56 -7.07
N LYS A 72 -7.48 9.14 -7.96
CA LYS A 72 -7.00 9.85 -9.16
C LYS A 72 -6.20 11.12 -8.85
N ARG A 73 -6.38 11.68 -7.65
CA ARG A 73 -5.74 12.92 -7.22
C ARG A 73 -4.58 12.68 -6.25
N SER A 74 -4.28 11.42 -5.93
CA SER A 74 -3.14 11.10 -5.09
C SER A 74 -1.85 11.43 -5.80
N CYS A 75 -0.89 11.93 -5.06
CA CYS A 75 0.46 12.18 -5.53
C CYS A 75 1.38 11.19 -4.82
N LEU A 76 1.89 10.21 -5.57
CA LEU A 76 2.91 9.26 -5.13
C LEU A 76 4.23 9.70 -5.75
N VAL A 77 5.27 9.89 -4.94
CA VAL A 77 6.60 10.29 -5.39
C VAL A 77 7.64 9.32 -4.82
N VAL A 78 8.61 8.94 -5.65
CA VAL A 78 9.77 8.12 -5.27
C VAL A 78 11.01 8.73 -5.91
N GLY A 79 11.99 9.12 -5.09
CA GLY A 79 13.09 9.97 -5.52
C GLY A 79 12.56 11.31 -6.05
N ASP A 80 12.99 11.66 -7.26
CA ASP A 80 12.59 12.89 -7.96
C ASP A 80 11.41 12.67 -8.92
N GLU A 81 10.86 11.45 -8.97
CA GLU A 81 9.82 11.08 -9.92
C GLU A 81 8.44 10.98 -9.26
N GLN A 82 7.47 11.66 -9.86
CA GLN A 82 6.06 11.50 -9.52
C GLN A 82 5.46 10.38 -10.37
N ALA A 83 4.75 9.47 -9.70
CA ALA A 83 4.08 8.36 -10.36
C ALA A 83 2.71 8.77 -10.93
N GLU A 84 2.38 8.22 -12.09
CA GLU A 84 1.02 8.17 -12.60
C GLU A 84 0.33 6.90 -12.07
N LEU A 85 -0.87 7.07 -11.49
CA LEU A 85 -1.62 5.99 -10.86
C LEU A 85 -2.92 5.71 -11.63
N THR A 86 -3.17 4.45 -11.96
CA THR A 86 -4.44 4.01 -12.56
C THR A 86 -4.92 2.73 -11.90
N GLN A 87 -6.23 2.63 -11.66
CA GLN A 87 -6.82 1.45 -11.03
C GLN A 87 -8.30 1.32 -11.41
N ASN A 88 -8.70 0.13 -11.88
CA ASN A 88 -10.11 -0.20 -12.02
C ASN A 88 -10.63 -0.95 -10.78
N ARG A 89 -11.02 -0.19 -9.75
CA ARG A 89 -11.54 -0.74 -8.47
C ARG A 89 -12.81 -1.59 -8.63
N ARG A 90 -13.53 -1.46 -9.75
CA ARG A 90 -14.78 -2.19 -10.02
C ARG A 90 -14.58 -3.49 -10.78
N ALA A 91 -13.37 -3.76 -11.27
CA ALA A 91 -13.13 -4.98 -12.01
C ALA A 91 -13.34 -6.22 -11.12
N LEU A 92 -13.77 -7.33 -11.72
CA LEU A 92 -13.99 -8.61 -11.03
C LEU A 92 -12.71 -9.44 -10.93
N GLY A 93 -11.81 -9.32 -11.91
CA GLY A 93 -10.48 -9.90 -11.91
C GLY A 93 -9.56 -9.26 -10.87
N LYS A 94 -8.66 -10.04 -10.28
CA LYS A 94 -7.63 -9.50 -9.37
C LYS A 94 -6.60 -8.65 -10.11
N GLU A 95 -6.19 -9.11 -11.27
CA GLU A 95 -5.21 -8.41 -12.12
C GLU A 95 -5.79 -7.10 -12.66
N ASP A 96 -7.05 -7.11 -13.11
CA ASP A 96 -7.75 -5.91 -13.56
C ASP A 96 -7.97 -4.87 -12.44
N ARG A 97 -7.99 -5.30 -11.17
CA ARG A 97 -8.07 -4.41 -9.99
C ARG A 97 -6.70 -3.93 -9.49
N ALA A 98 -5.61 -4.40 -10.10
CA ALA A 98 -4.28 -3.97 -9.73
C ALA A 98 -4.20 -2.44 -9.80
N LEU A 99 -3.44 -1.88 -8.88
CA LEU A 99 -2.97 -0.52 -9.01
C LEU A 99 -1.82 -0.54 -10.00
N HIS A 100 -2.02 0.05 -11.17
CA HIS A 100 -0.96 0.24 -12.14
C HIS A 100 -0.26 1.56 -11.85
N ILE A 101 1.06 1.50 -11.77
CA ILE A 101 1.94 2.59 -11.37
C ILE A 101 2.94 2.78 -12.49
N LYS A 102 3.02 3.99 -13.04
CA LYS A 102 4.08 4.38 -13.96
C LYS A 102 4.95 5.41 -13.26
N LEU A 103 6.25 5.13 -13.15
CA LEU A 103 7.24 5.97 -12.49
C LEU A 103 8.36 6.20 -13.51
N GLY A 104 8.38 7.37 -14.12
CA GLY A 104 9.24 7.65 -15.27
C GLY A 104 8.97 6.67 -16.41
N ASP A 105 10.00 5.95 -16.84
CA ASP A 105 9.92 4.91 -17.88
C ASP A 105 9.53 3.52 -17.32
N ARG A 106 9.46 3.38 -15.99
CA ARG A 106 9.17 2.11 -15.33
C ARG A 106 7.66 1.91 -15.17
N ARG A 107 7.22 0.67 -15.33
CA ARG A 107 5.83 0.26 -15.15
C ARG A 107 5.74 -0.84 -14.11
N TYR A 108 4.78 -0.70 -13.22
CA TYR A 108 4.52 -1.66 -12.16
C TYR A 108 3.04 -1.97 -12.05
N SER A 109 2.76 -3.16 -11.54
CA SER A 109 1.42 -3.57 -11.10
C SER A 109 1.50 -3.97 -9.63
N TYR A 110 0.69 -3.33 -8.80
CA TYR A 110 0.56 -3.66 -7.39
C TYR A 110 -0.80 -4.31 -7.13
N LEU A 111 -0.80 -5.54 -6.61
CA LEU A 111 -2.02 -6.35 -6.50
C LEU A 111 -2.05 -7.25 -5.26
N ALA A 112 -3.26 -7.55 -4.80
CA ALA A 112 -3.48 -8.54 -3.77
C ALA A 112 -3.59 -9.94 -4.38
N ILE A 113 -2.58 -10.78 -4.19
CA ILE A 113 -2.57 -12.16 -4.72
C ILE A 113 -3.48 -13.10 -3.92
N LYS A 114 -3.50 -12.93 -2.60
CA LYS A 114 -4.38 -13.64 -1.67
C LYS A 114 -4.63 -12.80 -0.43
N ARG A 115 -5.50 -13.27 0.47
CA ARG A 115 -5.77 -12.56 1.73
C ARG A 115 -4.47 -12.24 2.45
N ASN A 116 -4.29 -10.97 2.83
CA ASN A 116 -3.14 -10.47 3.56
C ASN A 116 -1.79 -10.60 2.83
N VAL A 117 -1.78 -10.86 1.52
CA VAL A 117 -0.54 -10.92 0.74
C VAL A 117 -0.69 -10.11 -0.55
N GLU A 118 0.20 -9.16 -0.70
CA GLU A 118 0.28 -8.19 -1.79
C GLU A 118 1.61 -8.37 -2.52
N GLU A 119 1.64 -8.04 -3.80
CA GLU A 119 2.84 -8.08 -4.62
C GLU A 119 2.97 -6.81 -5.45
N LEU A 120 4.17 -6.26 -5.47
CA LEU A 120 4.65 -5.34 -6.50
C LEU A 120 5.29 -6.18 -7.60
N ARG A 121 4.80 -6.02 -8.82
CA ARG A 121 5.33 -6.66 -10.02
C ARG A 121 5.90 -5.62 -10.97
N GLY A 122 6.97 -5.97 -11.65
CA GLY A 122 7.54 -5.16 -12.74
C GLY A 122 6.71 -5.25 -14.03
N ALA A 123 7.23 -4.64 -15.10
CA ALA A 123 6.57 -4.60 -16.40
C ALA A 123 6.30 -6.03 -16.93
N ASP A 124 7.28 -6.93 -16.78
CA ASP A 124 7.22 -8.32 -17.24
C ASP A 124 6.38 -9.23 -16.33
N GLN A 125 5.61 -8.66 -15.40
CA GLN A 125 4.83 -9.36 -14.38
C GLN A 125 5.67 -10.18 -13.38
N GLU A 126 7.00 -10.05 -13.40
CA GLU A 126 7.87 -10.65 -12.41
C GLU A 126 7.65 -10.00 -11.03
N PRO A 127 7.53 -10.80 -9.95
CA PRO A 127 7.31 -10.28 -8.62
C PRO A 127 8.62 -9.70 -8.06
N LEU A 128 8.62 -8.41 -7.74
CA LEU A 128 9.77 -7.69 -7.20
C LEU A 128 9.76 -7.73 -5.67
N VAL A 129 8.63 -7.28 -5.10
CA VAL A 129 8.43 -7.20 -3.65
C VAL A 129 7.11 -7.86 -3.28
N ARG A 130 7.16 -8.79 -2.34
CA ARG A 130 5.98 -9.40 -1.74
C ARG A 130 5.82 -8.90 -0.31
N VAL A 131 4.63 -8.46 0.03
CA VAL A 131 4.29 -8.00 1.37
C VAL A 131 3.23 -8.91 1.98
N ARG A 132 3.51 -9.44 3.15
CA ARG A 132 2.57 -10.21 3.95
C ARG A 132 2.20 -9.46 5.21
N VAL A 133 0.92 -9.22 5.42
CA VAL A 133 0.41 -8.67 6.68
C VAL A 133 0.54 -9.72 7.78
N ILE A 134 1.28 -9.37 8.83
CA ILE A 134 1.47 -10.20 10.04
C ILE A 134 0.92 -9.45 11.26
N ARG A 135 0.75 -10.16 12.38
CA ARG A 135 0.29 -9.54 13.62
C ARG A 135 1.30 -8.46 14.04
N GLY A 136 0.84 -7.21 14.08
CA GLY A 136 1.67 -6.08 14.51
C GLY A 136 2.71 -5.59 13.50
N GLY A 137 2.62 -5.97 12.22
CA GLY A 137 3.60 -5.54 11.22
C GLY A 137 3.34 -6.02 9.79
N ARG A 138 4.41 -6.02 9.00
CA ARG A 138 4.51 -6.51 7.63
C ARG A 138 5.79 -7.32 7.49
N LYS A 139 5.68 -8.45 6.82
CA LYS A 139 6.84 -9.24 6.38
C LYS A 139 7.09 -8.92 4.91
N ILE A 140 8.28 -8.43 4.60
CA ILE A 140 8.69 -7.99 3.27
C ILE A 140 9.65 -9.01 2.70
N SER A 141 9.35 -9.56 1.52
CA SER A 141 10.23 -10.44 0.77
C SER A 141 10.59 -9.77 -0.55
N VAL A 142 11.88 -9.54 -0.78
CA VAL A 142 12.46 -9.06 -2.04
C VAL A 142 12.84 -10.30 -2.85
N LEU A 143 12.15 -10.51 -3.97
CA LEU A 143 12.10 -11.81 -4.65
C LEU A 143 13.10 -11.91 -5.80
N THR A 144 13.37 -10.82 -6.50
CA THR A 144 14.38 -10.71 -7.56
C THR A 144 15.42 -9.66 -7.19
N GLU A 145 16.48 -9.50 -7.99
CA GLU A 145 17.39 -8.37 -7.82
C GLU A 145 16.60 -7.08 -8.07
N THR A 146 16.29 -6.39 -6.98
CA THR A 146 15.37 -5.26 -6.95
C THR A 146 16.17 -3.99 -6.73
N ASP A 147 15.94 -2.97 -7.55
CA ASP A 147 16.55 -1.65 -7.41
C ASP A 147 16.05 -0.98 -6.11
N PRO A 148 16.89 -0.18 -5.42
CA PRO A 148 16.44 0.76 -4.39
C PRO A 148 15.11 1.47 -4.67
N ILE A 149 14.83 1.87 -5.92
CA ILE A 149 13.57 2.50 -6.34
C ILE A 149 12.38 1.55 -6.16
N ASP A 150 12.48 0.30 -6.63
CA ASP A 150 11.33 -0.62 -6.54
C ASP A 150 11.10 -1.06 -5.10
N LEU A 151 12.17 -1.18 -4.30
CA LEU A 151 12.03 -1.42 -2.86
C LEU A 151 11.38 -0.23 -2.14
N ALA A 152 11.81 1.01 -2.43
CA ALA A 152 11.20 2.21 -1.88
C ALA A 152 9.71 2.30 -2.25
N LEU A 153 9.37 2.00 -3.51
CA LEU A 153 8.00 1.93 -4.00
C LEU A 153 7.17 0.87 -3.25
N GLY A 154 7.70 -0.35 -3.10
CA GLY A 154 7.02 -1.42 -2.36
C GLY A 154 6.77 -1.09 -0.89
N LEU A 155 7.70 -0.35 -0.26
CA LEU A 155 7.59 0.07 1.14
C LEU A 155 6.60 1.22 1.33
N ILE A 156 6.64 2.28 0.52
CA ILE A 156 5.77 3.44 0.70
C ILE A 156 4.29 3.10 0.53
N LEU A 157 3.98 2.11 -0.31
CA LEU A 157 2.61 1.60 -0.47
C LEU A 157 2.02 1.02 0.82
N GLN A 158 2.84 0.67 1.83
CA GLN A 158 2.35 0.24 3.15
C GLN A 158 1.76 1.36 4.00
N GLY A 159 2.00 2.62 3.63
CA GLY A 159 1.33 3.80 4.19
C GLY A 159 0.01 4.14 3.48
N ALA A 160 -0.32 3.44 2.40
CA ALA A 160 -1.46 3.71 1.55
C ALA A 160 -2.65 2.78 1.83
N ASP A 161 -3.86 3.27 1.57
CA ASP A 161 -5.11 2.51 1.69
C ASP A 161 -5.35 1.72 0.41
N LEU A 162 -5.04 0.43 0.50
CA LEU A 162 -5.04 -0.51 -0.60
C LEU A 162 -6.33 -1.35 -0.67
N ARG A 163 -7.40 -0.96 0.03
CA ARG A 163 -8.69 -1.67 0.01
C ARG A 163 -9.23 -1.91 -1.40
N GLY A 164 -8.93 -1.02 -2.34
CA GLY A 164 -9.32 -1.13 -3.75
C GLY A 164 -8.71 -2.33 -4.51
N LEU A 165 -7.64 -2.95 -4.00
CA LEU A 165 -7.03 -4.14 -4.63
C LEU A 165 -7.89 -5.39 -4.48
N THR A 166 -8.73 -5.43 -3.45
CA THR A 166 -9.61 -6.56 -3.15
C THR A 166 -11.06 -6.20 -3.43
N ILE A 167 -11.89 -7.20 -3.69
CA ILE A 167 -13.34 -7.01 -3.61
C ILE A 167 -13.65 -6.72 -2.16
N THR A 168 -13.83 -5.44 -1.82
CA THR A 168 -14.42 -5.09 -0.53
C THR A 168 -15.81 -5.73 -0.55
N ARG A 169 -16.06 -6.64 0.39
CA ARG A 169 -17.30 -7.43 0.53
C ARG A 169 -18.56 -6.58 0.78
N THR A 170 -18.51 -5.27 0.59
CA THR A 170 -19.63 -4.33 0.66
C THR A 170 -20.70 -4.63 -0.38
N VAL A 171 -20.38 -5.30 -1.49
CA VAL A 171 -21.40 -5.74 -2.47
C VAL A 171 -22.17 -6.98 -2.00
N LEU A 172 -21.67 -7.74 -1.01
CA LEU A 172 -22.34 -8.96 -0.52
C LEU A 172 -23.43 -8.69 0.53
N PHE A 173 -23.52 -7.46 1.06
CA PHE A 173 -24.63 -7.07 1.94
C PHE A 173 -25.85 -6.54 1.17
N ASN A 174 -25.66 -5.97 -0.03
CA ASN A 174 -26.79 -5.53 -0.87
C ASN A 174 -27.54 -6.69 -1.57
N VAL A 175 -27.01 -7.92 -1.52
CA VAL A 175 -27.70 -9.12 -2.04
C VAL A 175 -28.54 -9.81 -0.94
N LEU A 176 -28.31 -9.49 0.33
CA LEU A 176 -29.18 -9.95 1.43
C LEU A 176 -30.37 -9.02 1.68
N ASP A 177 -30.26 -7.72 1.39
CA ASP A 177 -31.41 -6.78 1.47
C ASP A 177 -32.38 -6.91 0.28
N PHE A 178 -32.01 -7.59 -0.80
CA PHE A 178 -32.94 -7.86 -1.92
C PHE A 178 -33.74 -9.16 -1.75
N LEU A 179 -33.42 -9.97 -0.74
CA LEU A 179 -34.20 -11.15 -0.35
C LEU A 179 -35.13 -10.90 0.85
N ASP A 180 -35.19 -9.65 1.35
CA ASP A 180 -36.14 -9.22 2.39
C ASP A 180 -37.08 -8.10 1.90
N THR A 181 -37.39 -8.11 0.59
CA THR A 181 -38.52 -7.37 0.03
C THR A 181 -39.48 -8.34 -0.63
N GLY A 182 -40.37 -8.93 0.18
CA GLY A 182 -41.31 -9.94 -0.27
C GLY A 182 -42.48 -10.23 0.66
N LYS A 183 -43.16 -9.16 1.12
CA LYS A 183 -44.58 -9.11 1.53
C LYS A 183 -45.06 -10.06 2.63
N GLY A 184 -45.45 -9.48 3.76
CA GLY A 184 -46.64 -9.97 4.45
C GLY A 184 -47.87 -9.72 3.59
N GLU A 185 -48.81 -10.68 3.57
CA GLU A 185 -50.25 -10.47 3.55
C GLU A 185 -50.99 -11.82 3.66
N ALA A 186 -52.03 -11.81 4.50
CA ALA A 186 -53.02 -12.86 4.83
C ALA A 186 -52.64 -13.89 5.91
#